data_AF-A0A965T5A7-F1
#
_entry.id   AF-A0A965T5A7-F1
#
_cell.length_a   1.000
_cell.length_b   1.000
_cell.length_c   1.000
_cell.angle_alpha   90.00
_cell.angle_beta   90.00
_cell.angle_gamma   90.00
#
_symmetry.space_group_name_H-M   'P 1'
#
loop_
_entity.id
_entity.type
_entity.pdbx_description
1 polymer ?
#
loop_
_entity_poly.entity_id
_entity_poly.type
_entity_poly.pdbx_seq_one_letter_code
_entity_poly.pdbx_strand_id
1 'polypeptide(L)'
;MSNSTHNALNTIHDYNIDIDNREIYLHSYISGDSDESGVDYRSAILFEKNLRYLNSISLEPILVHMHLPGGDWQDCLGIYDSIRASKSKIIVVATAKVESSSSVLLQAADLRILTPNTNFLIHYGSLSIDNEHKAALSTVQWSEKESEKMIDGGLEID
;
A
#
# COMPACT_ATOMS: atom_id res chain seq x y z
N MET A 1 -24.60 -4.24 24.15
CA MET A 1 -23.76 -4.72 23.02
C MET A 1 -22.82 -5.77 23.59
N SER A 2 -22.75 -6.97 23.01
CA SER A 2 -22.02 -8.10 23.62
C SER A 2 -20.49 -7.89 23.51
N ASN A 3 -19.72 -8.50 24.41
CA ASN A 3 -18.25 -8.45 24.41
C ASN A 3 -17.62 -8.82 23.05
N SER A 4 -18.31 -9.63 22.24
CA SER A 4 -17.86 -10.04 20.91
C SER A 4 -17.78 -8.87 19.91
N THR A 5 -18.75 -7.95 19.95
CA THR A 5 -18.78 -6.81 19.02
C THR A 5 -17.71 -5.77 19.37
N HIS A 6 -17.43 -5.56 20.66
CA HIS A 6 -16.34 -4.69 21.09
C HIS A 6 -14.97 -5.24 20.67
N ASN A 7 -14.77 -6.56 20.74
CA ASN A 7 -13.52 -7.18 20.30
C ASN A 7 -13.31 -7.05 18.78
N ALA A 8 -14.36 -7.20 17.97
CA ALA A 8 -14.26 -7.01 16.52
C ALA A 8 -13.91 -5.57 16.15
N LEU A 9 -14.57 -4.60 16.78
CA LEU A 9 -14.29 -3.17 16.58
C LEU A 9 -12.83 -2.83 16.91
N ASN A 10 -12.34 -3.26 18.07
CA ASN A 10 -10.95 -3.04 18.46
C ASN A 10 -9.99 -3.71 17.46
N THR A 11 -10.35 -4.89 16.94
CA THR A 11 -9.49 -5.58 15.97
C THR A 11 -9.32 -4.77 14.67
N ILE A 12 -10.43 -4.19 14.18
CA ILE A 12 -10.42 -3.33 12.99
C ILE A 12 -9.59 -2.08 13.23
N HIS A 13 -9.79 -1.40 14.36
CA HIS A 13 -9.13 -0.12 14.64
C HIS A 13 -7.66 -0.26 15.05
N ASP A 14 -7.29 -1.31 15.76
CA ASP A 14 -5.94 -1.46 16.32
C ASP A 14 -5.03 -2.27 15.38
N TYR A 15 -5.60 -3.15 14.55
CA TYR A 15 -4.85 -4.06 13.68
C TYR A 15 -5.21 -3.96 12.20
N ASN A 16 -6.10 -3.04 11.81
CA ASN A 16 -6.44 -2.78 10.40
C ASN A 16 -6.94 -4.01 9.64
N ILE A 17 -7.69 -4.88 10.31
CA ILE A 17 -8.20 -6.13 9.73
C ILE A 17 -9.60 -6.46 10.25
N ASP A 18 -10.48 -6.86 9.33
CA ASP A 18 -11.71 -7.56 9.63
C ASP A 18 -11.54 -9.03 9.20
N ILE A 19 -11.41 -9.92 10.18
CA ILE A 19 -11.13 -11.34 9.92
C ILE A 19 -12.37 -12.04 9.35
N ASP A 20 -13.55 -11.69 9.84
CA ASP A 20 -14.81 -12.36 9.50
C ASP A 20 -15.21 -12.03 8.05
N ASN A 21 -14.98 -10.78 7.63
CA ASN A 21 -15.28 -10.32 6.27
C ASN A 21 -14.08 -10.38 5.32
N ARG A 22 -12.90 -10.77 5.82
CA ARG A 22 -11.63 -10.83 5.07
C ARG A 22 -11.25 -9.49 4.45
N GLU A 23 -11.33 -8.44 5.26
CA GLU A 23 -10.98 -7.09 4.85
C GLU A 23 -9.68 -6.62 5.49
N ILE A 24 -8.90 -5.84 4.75
CA ILE A 24 -7.71 -5.15 5.23
C ILE A 24 -7.89 -3.65 4.98
N TYR A 25 -7.57 -2.84 5.98
CA TYR A 25 -7.62 -1.38 5.88
C TYR A 25 -6.19 -0.83 5.68
N LEU A 26 -5.88 -0.47 4.44
CA LEU A 26 -4.56 0.03 4.04
C LEU A 26 -4.58 1.57 3.96
N HIS A 27 -4.00 2.20 4.97
CA HIS A 27 -3.90 3.65 5.06
C HIS A 27 -2.61 4.06 5.79
N SER A 28 -2.29 5.34 5.71
CA SER A 28 -1.18 5.97 6.44
C SER A 28 -1.23 5.65 7.93
N TYR A 29 -0.09 5.43 8.57
CA TYR A 29 -0.07 5.13 10.00
C TYR A 29 -0.71 6.27 10.81
N ILE A 30 -1.72 5.93 11.60
CA ILE A 30 -2.43 6.91 12.43
C ILE A 30 -1.55 7.20 13.66
N SER A 31 -0.86 8.33 13.60
CA SER A 31 -0.10 8.89 14.73
C SER A 31 -0.66 10.25 15.12
N GLY A 32 -0.24 10.77 16.28
CA GLY A 32 -0.64 12.11 16.73
C GLY A 32 0.06 13.25 15.98
N ASP A 33 0.92 12.96 15.01
CA ASP A 33 1.63 13.96 14.21
C ASP A 33 0.71 14.55 13.13
N SER A 34 0.97 15.81 12.74
CA SER A 34 0.10 16.55 11.82
C SER A 34 0.17 16.10 10.36
N ASP A 35 1.20 15.35 10.00
CA ASP A 35 1.54 15.06 8.61
C ASP A 35 1.21 13.61 8.27
N GLU A 36 0.52 13.43 7.15
CA GLU A 36 0.18 12.11 6.65
C GLU A 36 1.42 11.42 6.05
N SER A 37 1.87 10.33 6.68
CA SER A 37 3.10 9.63 6.28
C SER A 37 2.98 8.88 4.95
N GLY A 38 1.75 8.53 4.54
CA GLY A 38 1.54 7.64 3.40
C GLY A 38 2.01 6.22 3.66
N VAL A 39 2.50 5.57 2.60
CA VAL A 39 3.14 4.26 2.63
C VAL A 39 4.47 4.39 3.38
N ASP A 40 4.61 3.58 4.41
CA ASP A 40 5.83 3.42 5.20
C ASP A 40 5.93 2.00 5.75
N TYR A 41 7.06 1.68 6.38
CA TYR A 41 7.33 0.36 6.95
C TYR A 41 6.25 -0.11 7.94
N ARG A 42 5.55 0.80 8.63
CA ARG A 42 4.51 0.44 9.60
C ARG A 42 3.28 -0.08 8.88
N SER A 43 2.81 0.68 7.87
CA SER A 43 1.68 0.29 7.04
C SER A 43 1.99 -1.00 6.23
N ALA A 44 3.19 -1.12 5.68
CA ALA A 44 3.62 -2.29 4.90
C ALA A 44 3.67 -3.56 5.74
N ILE A 45 4.39 -3.54 6.87
CA ILE A 45 4.51 -4.72 7.74
C ILE A 45 3.15 -5.16 8.29
N LEU A 46 2.27 -4.21 8.63
CA LEU A 46 0.93 -4.54 9.12
C LEU A 46 0.09 -5.19 8.00
N PHE A 47 0.12 -4.63 6.80
CA PHE A 47 -0.56 -5.20 5.63
C PHE A 47 -0.07 -6.62 5.33
N GLU A 48 1.25 -6.85 5.27
CA GLU A 48 1.84 -8.16 4.97
C GLU A 48 1.44 -9.23 5.99
N LYS A 49 1.43 -8.87 7.28
CA LYS A 49 0.98 -9.77 8.36
C LYS A 49 -0.48 -10.13 8.19
N ASN A 50 -1.34 -9.14 7.94
CA ASN A 50 -2.78 -9.34 7.76
C ASN A 50 -3.07 -10.18 6.52
N LEU A 51 -2.41 -9.89 5.40
CA LEU A 51 -2.53 -10.65 4.16
C LEU A 51 -2.11 -12.11 4.34
N ARG A 52 -0.97 -12.34 5.01
CA ARG A 52 -0.49 -13.70 5.32
C ARG A 52 -1.48 -14.44 6.21
N TYR A 53 -2.00 -13.78 7.24
CA TYR A 53 -2.96 -14.37 8.16
C TYR A 53 -4.26 -14.77 7.43
N LEU A 54 -4.85 -13.85 6.64
CA LEU A 54 -6.07 -14.14 5.88
C LEU A 54 -5.87 -15.26 4.85
N ASN A 55 -4.73 -15.31 4.16
CA ASN A 55 -4.37 -16.41 3.25
C ASN A 55 -4.24 -17.77 3.99
N SER A 56 -3.84 -17.76 5.27
CA SER A 56 -3.66 -19.00 6.04
C SER A 56 -4.97 -19.65 6.48
N ILE A 57 -6.03 -18.85 6.64
CA ILE A 57 -7.34 -19.33 7.10
C ILE A 57 -8.29 -19.66 5.94
N SER A 58 -8.13 -19.02 4.78
CA SER A 58 -8.93 -19.27 3.58
C SER A 58 -8.29 -18.63 2.34
N LEU A 59 -8.60 -19.17 1.15
CA LEU A 59 -8.17 -18.62 -0.14
C LEU A 59 -9.27 -17.81 -0.85
N GLU A 60 -10.42 -17.61 -0.21
CA GLU A 60 -11.46 -16.70 -0.72
C GLU A 60 -10.90 -15.29 -0.95
N PRO A 61 -11.53 -14.47 -1.80
CA PRO A 61 -11.07 -13.10 -2.06
C PRO A 61 -10.86 -12.28 -0.78
N ILE A 62 -9.92 -11.35 -0.84
CA ILE A 62 -9.62 -10.39 0.23
C ILE A 62 -9.92 -8.99 -0.32
N LEU A 63 -10.72 -8.23 0.43
CA LEU A 63 -11.04 -6.84 0.11
C LEU A 63 -10.05 -5.93 0.84
N VAL A 64 -9.42 -5.03 0.10
CA VAL A 64 -8.49 -4.03 0.63
C VAL A 64 -9.11 -2.66 0.44
N HIS A 65 -9.37 -1.97 1.54
CA HIS A 65 -9.78 -0.56 1.53
C HIS A 65 -8.54 0.31 1.56
N MET A 66 -8.27 1.01 0.46
CA MET A 66 -7.04 1.78 0.28
C MET A 66 -7.30 3.29 0.36
N HIS A 67 -6.48 3.98 1.15
CA HIS A 67 -6.46 5.44 1.26
C HIS A 67 -5.02 5.90 1.50
N LEU A 68 -4.30 6.27 0.42
CA LEU A 68 -2.87 6.58 0.49
C LEU A 68 -2.45 7.69 -0.49
N PRO A 69 -1.66 8.70 -0.05
CA PRO A 69 -1.04 9.73 -0.89
C PRO A 69 0.24 9.24 -1.61
N GLY A 70 0.53 7.94 -1.61
CA GLY A 70 1.87 7.41 -1.92
C GLY A 70 2.74 7.35 -0.68
N GLY A 71 4.06 7.39 -0.82
CA GLY A 71 5.02 7.23 0.28
C GLY A 71 6.29 6.52 -0.16
N ASP A 72 6.94 5.83 0.77
CA ASP A 72 8.21 5.13 0.52
C ASP A 72 8.09 4.10 -0.62
N TRP A 73 9.02 4.18 -1.57
CA TRP A 73 9.01 3.34 -2.76
C TRP A 73 9.27 1.87 -2.44
N GLN A 74 10.18 1.59 -1.51
CA GLN A 74 10.59 0.22 -1.20
C GLN A 74 9.51 -0.51 -0.41
N ASP A 75 8.91 0.17 0.58
CA ASP A 75 7.76 -0.34 1.35
C ASP A 75 6.55 -0.54 0.42
N CYS A 76 6.33 0.36 -0.53
CA CYS A 76 5.31 0.19 -1.57
C CYS A 76 5.55 -1.06 -2.42
N LEU A 77 6.79 -1.29 -2.88
CA LEU A 77 7.13 -2.49 -3.64
C LEU A 77 6.98 -3.77 -2.81
N GLY A 78 7.26 -3.73 -1.50
CA GLY A 78 7.01 -4.85 -0.59
C GLY A 78 5.54 -5.24 -0.54
N ILE A 79 4.63 -4.26 -0.45
CA ILE A 79 3.18 -4.50 -0.52
C ILE A 79 2.79 -5.02 -1.91
N TYR A 80 3.30 -4.40 -2.97
CA TYR A 80 3.04 -4.80 -4.36
C TYR A 80 3.37 -6.29 -4.57
N ASP A 81 4.59 -6.70 -4.23
CA ASP A 81 5.05 -8.08 -4.37
C ASP A 81 4.23 -9.05 -3.52
N SER A 82 3.85 -8.63 -2.31
CA SER A 82 3.00 -9.42 -1.42
C SER A 82 1.62 -9.66 -2.01
N ILE A 83 1.01 -8.65 -2.64
CA ILE A 83 -0.26 -8.79 -3.36
C ILE A 83 -0.09 -9.74 -4.56
N ARG A 84 0.95 -9.55 -5.38
CA ARG A 84 1.22 -10.38 -6.56
C ARG A 84 1.50 -11.85 -6.20
N ALA A 85 2.11 -12.10 -5.05
CA ALA A 85 2.39 -13.45 -4.55
C ALA A 85 1.21 -14.07 -3.78
N SER A 86 0.16 -13.31 -3.48
CA SER A 86 -1.01 -13.80 -2.76
C SER A 86 -1.71 -14.93 -3.52
N LYS A 87 -2.18 -15.93 -2.77
CA LYS A 87 -3.00 -17.02 -3.33
C LYS A 87 -4.47 -16.64 -3.42
N SER A 88 -4.96 -15.84 -2.47
CA SER A 88 -6.26 -15.18 -2.54
C SER A 88 -6.28 -14.10 -3.59
N LYS A 89 -7.42 -13.97 -4.28
CA LYS A 89 -7.70 -12.83 -5.15
C LYS A 89 -7.80 -11.54 -4.33
N ILE A 90 -7.08 -10.50 -4.77
CA ILE A 90 -7.02 -9.22 -4.07
C ILE A 90 -7.85 -8.18 -4.82
N ILE A 91 -8.86 -7.65 -4.13
CA ILE A 91 -9.72 -6.58 -4.63
C ILE A 91 -9.33 -5.32 -3.87
N VAL A 92 -8.93 -4.26 -4.56
CA VAL A 92 -8.65 -2.97 -3.93
C VAL A 92 -9.77 -2.00 -4.26
N VAL A 93 -10.40 -1.46 -3.22
CA VAL A 93 -11.30 -0.29 -3.29
C VAL A 93 -10.55 0.91 -2.76
N ALA A 94 -10.24 1.85 -3.64
CA ALA A 94 -9.54 3.07 -3.29
C ALA A 94 -10.50 4.24 -3.06
N THR A 95 -10.20 5.02 -2.03
CA THR A 95 -10.97 6.20 -1.62
C THR A 95 -10.06 7.39 -1.38
N ALA A 96 -10.60 8.58 -1.62
CA ALA A 96 -9.96 9.89 -1.45
C ALA A 96 -8.74 10.14 -2.34
N LYS A 97 -7.69 9.31 -2.26
CA LYS A 97 -6.42 9.51 -2.94
C LYS A 97 -5.74 8.18 -3.30
N VAL A 98 -5.17 8.17 -4.49
CA VAL A 98 -4.22 7.18 -5.02
C VAL A 98 -3.16 7.98 -5.75
N GLU A 99 -2.11 8.32 -5.02
CA GLU A 99 -1.09 9.26 -5.49
C GLU A 99 0.30 8.62 -5.45
N SER A 100 1.19 9.04 -6.35
CA SER A 100 2.60 8.65 -6.35
C SER A 100 2.80 7.12 -6.32
N SER A 101 3.66 6.58 -5.47
CA SER A 101 3.92 5.14 -5.35
C SER A 101 2.67 4.29 -5.13
N SER A 102 1.62 4.81 -4.48
CA SER A 102 0.38 4.05 -4.27
C SER A 102 -0.41 3.79 -5.55
N SER A 103 -0.17 4.54 -6.64
CA SER A 103 -0.75 4.23 -7.95
C SER A 103 -0.16 2.96 -8.57
N VAL A 104 1.13 2.69 -8.30
CA VAL A 104 1.81 1.44 -8.69
C VAL A 104 1.33 0.29 -7.81
N LEU A 105 1.23 0.51 -6.49
CA LEU A 105 0.65 -0.46 -5.55
C LEU A 105 -0.73 -0.93 -6.03
N LEU A 106 -1.61 0.01 -6.43
CA LEU A 106 -2.93 -0.33 -6.95
C LEU A 106 -2.87 -1.31 -8.13
N GLN A 107 -1.85 -1.23 -8.99
CA GLN A 107 -1.72 -2.12 -10.14
C GLN A 107 -1.52 -3.58 -9.77
N ALA A 108 -1.07 -3.87 -8.55
CA ALA A 108 -0.87 -5.24 -8.09
C ALA A 108 -2.18 -6.04 -7.98
N ALA A 109 -3.30 -5.36 -7.71
CA ALA A 109 -4.58 -5.97 -7.42
C ALA A 109 -5.19 -6.71 -8.62
N ASP A 110 -5.94 -7.78 -8.34
CA ASP A 110 -6.71 -8.50 -9.36
C ASP A 110 -7.92 -7.69 -9.86
N LEU A 111 -8.54 -6.91 -8.96
CA LEU A 111 -9.63 -5.98 -9.28
C LEU A 111 -9.38 -4.64 -8.60
N ARG A 112 -9.51 -3.56 -9.38
CA ARG A 112 -9.24 -2.19 -8.95
C ARG A 112 -10.52 -1.37 -9.06
N ILE A 113 -10.98 -0.81 -7.95
CA ILE A 113 -12.19 0.00 -7.88
C ILE A 113 -11.80 1.37 -7.31
N LEU A 114 -12.02 2.42 -8.10
CA LEU A 114 -11.90 3.80 -7.61
C LEU A 114 -13.29 4.31 -7.26
N THR A 115 -13.45 4.90 -6.07
CA THR A 115 -14.70 5.58 -5.72
C THR A 115 -14.80 6.94 -6.45
N PRO A 116 -16.02 7.49 -6.67
CA PRO A 116 -16.24 8.62 -7.60
C PRO A 116 -15.43 9.89 -7.36
N ASN A 117 -14.97 10.13 -6.12
CA ASN A 117 -14.23 11.33 -5.72
C ASN A 117 -12.74 11.04 -5.42
N THR A 118 -12.22 9.90 -5.86
CA THR A 118 -10.81 9.55 -5.64
C THR A 118 -9.90 10.41 -6.51
N ASN A 119 -8.97 11.13 -5.91
CA ASN A 119 -7.89 11.80 -6.63
C ASN A 119 -6.86 10.74 -7.08
N PHE A 120 -6.49 10.77 -8.35
CA PHE A 120 -5.50 9.87 -8.92
C PHE A 120 -4.35 10.69 -9.51
N LEU A 121 -3.15 10.53 -8.96
CA LEU A 121 -1.97 11.29 -9.37
C LEU A 121 -0.79 10.36 -9.57
N ILE A 122 -0.11 10.49 -10.70
CA ILE A 122 1.17 9.81 -10.91
C ILE A 122 2.25 10.83 -11.24
N HIS A 123 3.41 10.66 -10.61
CA HIS A 123 4.59 11.48 -10.85
C HIS A 123 5.85 10.66 -10.54
N TYR A 124 7.00 11.07 -11.08
CA TYR A 124 8.28 10.46 -10.73
C TYR A 124 8.64 10.71 -9.27
N GLY A 125 9.29 9.72 -8.65
CA GLY A 125 9.79 9.83 -7.29
C GLY A 125 10.73 11.02 -7.10
N SER A 126 10.88 11.45 -5.85
CA SER A 126 11.85 12.48 -5.47
C SER A 126 13.10 11.82 -4.89
N LEU A 127 14.27 12.41 -5.16
CA LEU A 127 15.55 11.94 -4.65
C LEU A 127 16.27 13.07 -3.94
N SER A 128 16.64 12.86 -2.68
CA SER A 128 17.53 13.74 -1.93
C SER A 128 18.89 13.07 -1.77
N ILE A 129 19.96 13.79 -2.08
CA ILE A 129 21.33 13.30 -2.00
C ILE A 129 22.09 14.17 -0.99
N ASP A 130 22.46 13.59 0.14
CA ASP A 130 23.28 14.25 1.16
C ASP A 130 24.44 13.32 1.55
N ASN A 131 25.45 13.21 0.68
CA ASN A 131 26.58 12.30 0.86
C ASN A 131 27.80 12.65 -0.02
N GLU A 132 28.96 12.09 0.30
CA GLU A 132 30.19 12.21 -0.49
C GLU A 132 30.07 11.55 -1.89
N HIS A 133 30.88 12.04 -2.84
CA HIS A 133 30.77 11.84 -4.29
C HIS A 133 30.43 10.41 -4.77
N LYS A 134 31.01 9.35 -4.18
CA LYS A 134 30.73 7.97 -4.62
C LYS A 134 29.32 7.49 -4.24
N ALA A 135 28.87 7.79 -3.03
CA ALA A 135 27.54 7.41 -2.57
C ALA A 135 26.47 8.17 -3.35
N ALA A 136 26.71 9.47 -3.63
CA ALA A 136 25.86 10.27 -4.50
C ALA A 136 25.65 9.64 -5.89
N LEU A 137 26.74 9.23 -6.57
CA LEU A 137 26.65 8.59 -7.88
C LEU A 137 25.88 7.25 -7.82
N SER A 138 26.13 6.43 -6.81
CA SER A 138 25.41 5.16 -6.64
C SER A 138 23.91 5.38 -6.39
N THR A 139 23.54 6.39 -5.62
CA THR A 139 22.13 6.75 -5.37
C THR A 139 21.44 7.22 -6.66
N VAL A 140 22.10 8.02 -7.50
CA VAL A 140 21.56 8.42 -8.81
C VAL A 140 21.34 7.21 -9.70
N GLN A 141 22.35 6.34 -9.84
CA GLN A 141 22.24 5.13 -10.67
C GLN A 141 21.14 4.19 -10.20
N TRP A 142 20.92 4.09 -8.90
CA TRP A 142 19.82 3.32 -8.34
C TRP A 142 18.47 3.98 -8.68
N SER A 143 18.35 5.29 -8.47
CA SER A 143 17.12 6.04 -8.76
C SER A 143 16.71 5.98 -10.23
N GLU A 144 17.66 6.01 -11.16
CA GLU A 144 17.39 5.84 -12.60
C GLU A 144 16.75 4.48 -12.88
N LYS A 145 17.32 3.40 -12.34
CA LYS A 145 16.76 2.04 -12.50
C LYS A 145 15.38 1.88 -11.86
N GLU A 146 15.17 2.47 -10.69
CA GLU A 146 13.86 2.42 -10.04
C GLU A 146 12.81 3.25 -10.79
N SER A 147 13.20 4.35 -11.44
CA SER A 147 12.29 5.14 -12.28
C SER A 147 11.79 4.35 -13.50
N GLU A 148 12.63 3.47 -14.07
CA GLU A 148 12.21 2.57 -15.15
C GLU A 148 11.11 1.61 -14.69
N LYS A 149 11.20 1.07 -13.47
CA LYS A 149 10.15 0.21 -12.89
C LYS A 149 8.85 0.96 -12.65
N MET A 150 8.92 2.26 -12.32
CA MET A 150 7.71 3.08 -12.19
C MET A 150 6.96 3.12 -13.52
N ILE A 151 7.68 3.28 -14.64
CA ILE A 151 7.15 3.28 -16.02
C ILE A 151 6.48 1.92 -16.34
N ASP A 152 7.23 0.84 -16.21
CA ASP A 152 6.80 -0.53 -16.55
C ASP A 152 5.69 -1.05 -15.62
N GLY A 153 5.68 -0.62 -14.36
CA GLY A 153 4.71 -0.99 -13.33
C GLY A 153 3.33 -0.31 -13.44
N GLY A 154 3.05 0.41 -14.54
CA GLY A 154 1.75 1.01 -14.82
C GLY A 154 1.71 2.54 -14.87
N LEU A 155 2.84 3.18 -15.22
CA LEU A 155 2.87 4.57 -15.68
C LEU A 155 2.71 4.69 -17.20
N GLU A 156 2.54 3.58 -17.94
CA GLU A 156 2.05 3.62 -19.32
C GLU A 156 0.60 4.11 -19.34
N ILE A 157 0.48 5.43 -19.49
CA ILE A 157 -0.73 6.13 -19.92
C ILE A 157 -1.00 5.74 -21.38
N ASP A 158 -1.91 4.78 -21.59
CA ASP A 158 -2.63 4.63 -22.86
C ASP A 158 -3.63 5.79 -23.07
#